data_AF-C4XTZ4-F1
#
_entry.id   AF-C4XTZ4-F1
#
_cell.length_a   1.000
_cell.length_b   1.000
_cell.length_c   1.000
_cell.angle_alpha   90.00
_cell.angle_beta   90.00
_cell.angle_gamma   90.00
#
_symmetry.space_group_name_H-M   'P 1'
#
loop_
_entity.id
_entity.type
_entity.pdbx_description
1 polymer ?
#
loop_
_entity_poly.entity_id
_entity_poly.type
_entity_poly.pdbx_seq_one_letter_code
_entity_poly.pdbx_strand_id
1 'polypeptide(L)'
;MGVYFLVLAGVFILSFFPVAVIFALMLLVVPGLLILSAGSVLFYSLLLSPLLLPCRTKTGCLALTLFTLVFFFSAILSPSLIGRSQLASLTVNDVSPDLDALKEGRIRSIALGTTDNRILAGGPNLPAVRCDQTCQQLLFNKEVDVVVMEHLKINSLAPTPDKSTTYRIERRSECPNLYPQRYASPLAESVAMRIAAGECLVAEEGEDREVVDARVSVLEIGHLTGPFVEARGNRANSFFSDARTIKICAVTRGDDASRPLVRRIEALGEVPSMPLTVGNTKIHGLGLGRGLVTVNETGMRDILKKDLGFTLAPVPDSLDKVELAKSVLAATQGNDKQITIEQIRLIEDAAKKMGKQGPTRENVELARRLIRDPRIASSSALKDIFCPNAYALHDLLPDILDRLARADPARDRDILFALNYVIRHLMPLDLLKEHKERILEIVGNALGPAPPQSGKDGPPVAVHHNPADWASRAWAVDGLISRLGDMGSEALPLLREFVRHKQSEEVVRWAAVSLCRMGPPLAVAAIPDLEQAFVDLRESGKSDQNEAVAKALIRLGDKEGLRRLVEQTITFKKNFDNTLELEAGFSASECWPVFHFMRCQIEPPD
;
A
#
# COMPACT_ATOMS: atom_id res chain seq x y z
N MET A 1 28.67 -23.97 -25.35
CA MET A 1 29.26 -23.51 -26.63
C MET A 1 30.75 -23.82 -26.75
N GLY A 2 31.63 -23.39 -25.83
CA GLY A 2 33.09 -23.63 -25.95
C GLY A 2 33.50 -25.11 -26.07
N VAL A 3 32.87 -26.01 -25.31
CA VAL A 3 33.13 -27.46 -25.38
C VAL A 3 32.78 -28.06 -26.75
N TYR A 4 31.72 -27.55 -27.40
CA TYR A 4 31.29 -28.02 -28.72
C TYR A 4 32.36 -27.70 -29.78
N PHE A 5 32.86 -26.46 -29.81
CA PHE A 5 33.93 -26.07 -30.72
C PHE A 5 35.25 -26.77 -30.42
N LEU A 6 35.53 -27.11 -29.15
CA LEU A 6 36.67 -27.94 -28.78
C LEU A 6 36.56 -29.38 -29.28
N VAL A 7 35.38 -30.00 -29.23
CA VAL A 7 35.15 -31.33 -29.81
C VAL A 7 35.25 -31.29 -31.33
N LEU A 8 34.70 -30.26 -31.98
CA LEU A 8 34.76 -30.08 -33.43
C LEU A 8 36.19 -29.81 -33.91
N ALA A 9 36.95 -28.99 -33.19
CA ALA A 9 38.38 -28.77 -33.41
C ALA A 9 39.20 -30.04 -33.15
N GLY A 10 38.87 -30.80 -32.10
CA GLY A 10 39.49 -32.09 -31.80
C GLY A 10 39.26 -33.12 -32.92
N VAL A 11 38.04 -33.22 -33.44
CA VAL A 11 37.70 -34.06 -34.60
C VAL A 11 38.44 -33.61 -35.86
N PHE A 12 38.58 -32.31 -36.08
CA PHE A 12 39.34 -31.73 -37.19
C PHE A 12 40.86 -31.99 -37.07
N ILE A 13 41.43 -31.96 -35.86
CA ILE A 13 42.84 -32.30 -35.64
C ILE A 13 43.05 -33.82 -35.75
N LEU A 14 42.09 -34.62 -35.29
CA LEU A 14 42.12 -36.07 -35.38
C LEU A 14 42.04 -36.59 -36.82
N SER A 15 41.48 -35.84 -37.78
CA SER A 15 41.45 -36.25 -39.20
C SER A 15 42.83 -36.38 -39.86
N PHE A 16 43.91 -35.99 -39.17
CA PHE A 16 45.30 -36.12 -39.64
C PHE A 16 46.01 -37.43 -39.22
N PHE A 17 45.39 -38.29 -38.40
CA PHE A 17 45.98 -39.56 -37.94
C PHE A 17 45.57 -40.78 -38.81
N PRO A 18 46.26 -41.94 -38.74
CA PRO A 18 45.90 -43.10 -39.55
C PRO A 18 44.47 -43.60 -39.27
N VAL A 19 43.77 -43.94 -40.35
CA VAL A 19 42.32 -44.23 -40.43
C VAL A 19 41.80 -45.15 -39.32
N ALA A 20 42.56 -46.16 -38.90
CA ALA A 20 42.15 -47.11 -37.86
C ALA A 20 42.03 -46.49 -36.45
N VAL A 21 42.92 -45.56 -36.07
CA VAL A 21 42.88 -44.88 -34.76
C VAL A 21 41.77 -43.85 -34.73
N ILE A 22 41.52 -43.18 -35.86
CA ILE A 22 40.38 -42.26 -36.04
C ILE A 22 39.07 -43.03 -35.90
N PHE A 23 38.92 -44.18 -36.56
CA PHE A 23 37.71 -45.00 -36.44
C PHE A 23 37.51 -45.48 -35.00
N ALA A 24 38.56 -45.91 -34.31
CA ALA A 24 38.46 -46.32 -32.90
C ALA A 24 38.06 -45.15 -31.97
N LEU A 25 38.66 -43.96 -32.13
CA LEU A 25 38.33 -42.77 -31.33
C LEU A 25 36.94 -42.18 -31.67
N MET A 26 36.56 -42.19 -32.95
CA MET A 26 35.24 -41.78 -33.44
C MET A 26 34.13 -42.76 -33.03
N LEU A 27 34.44 -44.04 -32.86
CA LEU A 27 33.45 -45.05 -32.44
C LEU A 27 33.29 -45.12 -30.92
N LEU A 28 34.34 -44.83 -30.14
CA LEU A 28 34.33 -45.06 -28.68
C LEU A 28 34.37 -43.77 -27.84
N VAL A 29 35.22 -42.80 -28.18
CA VAL A 29 35.52 -41.66 -27.29
C VAL A 29 34.68 -40.42 -27.62
N VAL A 30 34.57 -40.08 -28.90
CA VAL A 30 33.79 -38.91 -29.36
C VAL A 30 32.29 -39.09 -29.09
N PRO A 31 31.66 -40.26 -29.36
CA PRO A 31 30.27 -40.49 -29.00
C PRO A 31 30.08 -40.44 -27.49
N GLY A 32 31.00 -41.01 -26.70
CA GLY A 32 30.95 -40.96 -25.23
C GLY A 32 31.00 -39.53 -24.68
N LEU A 33 31.89 -38.68 -25.18
CA LEU A 33 32.00 -37.27 -24.78
C LEU A 33 30.82 -36.42 -25.27
N LEU A 34 30.28 -36.70 -26.46
CA LEU A 34 29.08 -36.03 -26.97
C LEU A 34 27.82 -36.45 -26.19
N ILE A 35 27.71 -37.72 -25.82
CA ILE A 35 26.69 -38.26 -24.92
C ILE A 35 26.72 -37.52 -23.57
N LEU A 36 27.91 -37.29 -23.02
CA LEU A 36 28.12 -36.59 -21.73
C LEU A 36 27.88 -35.08 -21.79
N SER A 37 28.31 -34.40 -22.87
CA SER A 37 28.35 -32.93 -22.94
C SER A 37 27.20 -32.29 -23.74
N ALA A 38 26.66 -33.00 -24.73
CA ALA A 38 25.69 -32.47 -25.68
C ALA A 38 24.74 -33.58 -26.20
N GLY A 39 24.26 -34.44 -25.30
CA GLY A 39 23.45 -35.61 -25.66
C GLY A 39 22.23 -35.26 -26.54
N SER A 40 21.65 -34.07 -26.34
CA SER A 40 20.54 -33.55 -27.18
C SER A 40 20.96 -33.38 -28.64
N VAL A 41 22.13 -32.78 -28.87
CA VAL A 41 22.64 -32.51 -30.22
C VAL A 41 22.97 -33.82 -30.92
N LEU A 42 23.65 -34.72 -30.21
CA LEU A 42 23.98 -36.05 -30.75
C LEU A 42 22.72 -36.84 -31.14
N PHE A 43 21.70 -36.82 -30.29
CA PHE A 43 20.41 -37.48 -30.57
C PHE A 43 19.79 -36.95 -31.88
N TYR A 44 19.72 -35.63 -32.04
CA TYR A 44 19.19 -35.03 -33.27
C TYR A 44 20.06 -35.27 -34.50
N SER A 45 21.39 -35.26 -34.35
CA SER A 45 22.31 -35.58 -35.43
C SER A 45 22.17 -37.02 -35.91
N LEU A 46 21.98 -37.98 -34.99
CA LEU A 46 21.74 -39.38 -35.32
C LEU A 46 20.41 -39.56 -36.06
N LEU A 47 19.34 -38.90 -35.60
CA LEU A 47 18.03 -38.94 -36.26
C LEU A 47 18.05 -38.36 -37.69
N LEU A 48 18.90 -37.35 -37.94
CA LEU A 48 19.04 -36.73 -39.27
C LEU A 48 20.08 -37.43 -40.17
N SER A 49 20.88 -38.35 -39.63
CA SER A 49 21.93 -39.06 -40.39
C SER A 49 21.46 -39.76 -41.67
N PRO A 50 20.22 -40.32 -41.77
CA PRO A 50 19.76 -40.93 -43.02
C PRO A 50 19.61 -39.93 -44.19
N LEU A 51 19.44 -38.63 -43.91
CA LEU A 51 19.41 -37.58 -44.95
C LEU A 51 20.78 -37.33 -45.58
N LEU A 52 21.86 -37.74 -44.92
CA LEU A 52 23.23 -37.57 -45.38
C LEU A 52 23.71 -38.75 -46.23
N LEU A 53 22.94 -39.85 -46.30
CA LEU A 53 23.31 -41.02 -47.10
C LEU A 53 23.10 -40.73 -48.60
N PRO A 54 24.12 -40.95 -49.45
CA PRO A 54 24.01 -40.70 -50.89
C PRO A 54 22.98 -41.64 -51.51
N CYS A 55 21.83 -41.09 -51.91
CA CYS A 55 20.77 -41.87 -52.54
C CYS A 55 21.11 -42.17 -54.02
N ARG A 56 21.27 -43.45 -54.36
CA ARG A 56 21.57 -43.89 -55.75
C ARG A 56 20.38 -43.80 -56.72
N THR A 57 19.14 -43.66 -56.24
CA THR A 57 17.93 -43.59 -57.09
C THR A 57 17.02 -42.42 -56.68
N LYS A 58 16.47 -41.69 -57.66
CA LYS A 58 15.65 -40.47 -57.41
C LYS A 58 14.35 -40.75 -56.64
N THR A 59 13.68 -41.88 -56.91
CA THR A 59 12.42 -42.27 -56.26
C THR A 59 12.61 -42.76 -54.83
N GLY A 60 13.72 -43.45 -54.53
CA GLY A 60 14.05 -43.87 -53.16
C GLY A 60 14.42 -42.70 -52.24
N CYS A 61 15.01 -41.65 -52.80
CA CYS A 61 15.48 -40.49 -52.05
C CYS A 61 14.35 -39.71 -51.36
N LEU A 62 13.25 -39.46 -52.09
CA LEU A 62 12.12 -38.70 -51.57
C LEU A 62 11.37 -39.48 -50.46
N ALA A 63 11.17 -40.78 -50.66
CA ALA A 63 10.54 -41.65 -49.66
C ALA A 63 11.38 -41.73 -48.37
N LEU A 64 12.71 -41.90 -48.50
CA LEU A 64 13.62 -41.92 -47.34
C LEU A 64 13.63 -40.58 -46.60
N THR A 65 13.61 -39.47 -47.34
CA THR A 65 13.58 -38.12 -46.78
C THR A 65 12.30 -37.88 -45.99
N LEU A 66 11.14 -38.20 -46.57
CA LEU A 66 9.85 -38.09 -45.88
C LEU A 66 9.79 -38.97 -44.65
N PHE A 67 10.23 -40.23 -44.76
CA PHE A 67 10.28 -41.15 -43.62
C PHE A 67 11.17 -40.60 -42.49
N THR A 68 12.36 -40.09 -42.83
CA THR A 68 13.30 -39.54 -41.85
C THR A 68 12.76 -38.28 -41.18
N LEU A 69 12.10 -37.39 -41.92
CA LEU A 69 11.45 -36.20 -41.36
C LEU A 69 10.29 -36.58 -40.45
N VAL A 70 9.41 -37.50 -40.87
CA VAL A 70 8.30 -38.00 -40.03
C VAL A 70 8.84 -38.67 -38.77
N PHE A 71 9.90 -39.47 -38.87
CA PHE A 71 10.56 -40.09 -37.73
C PHE A 71 11.19 -39.05 -36.79
N PHE A 72 11.86 -38.03 -37.33
CA PHE A 72 12.44 -36.94 -36.56
C PHE A 72 11.37 -36.15 -35.78
N PHE A 73 10.31 -35.70 -36.47
CA PHE A 73 9.23 -34.97 -35.84
C PHE A 73 8.47 -35.82 -34.82
N SER A 74 8.19 -37.10 -35.13
CA SER A 74 7.54 -38.01 -34.18
C SER A 74 8.44 -38.28 -32.97
N ALA A 75 9.75 -38.47 -33.13
CA ALA A 75 10.68 -38.64 -32.02
C ALA A 75 10.73 -37.40 -31.12
N ILE A 76 10.66 -36.18 -31.68
CA ILE A 76 10.65 -34.93 -30.90
C ILE A 76 9.33 -34.69 -30.17
N LEU A 77 8.22 -34.85 -30.88
CA LEU A 77 6.90 -34.42 -30.41
C LEU A 77 6.22 -35.49 -29.56
N SER A 78 6.37 -36.77 -29.93
CA SER A 78 5.58 -37.84 -29.32
C SER A 78 5.79 -37.98 -27.82
N PRO A 79 7.01 -37.87 -27.23
CA PRO A 79 7.15 -38.07 -25.78
C PRO A 79 6.47 -36.95 -24.97
N SER A 80 6.53 -35.71 -25.47
CA SER A 80 5.86 -34.58 -24.83
C SER A 80 4.34 -34.67 -24.97
N LEU A 81 3.83 -35.05 -26.15
CA LEU A 81 2.39 -35.25 -26.38
C LEU A 81 1.84 -36.43 -25.58
N ILE A 82 2.56 -37.56 -25.54
CA ILE A 82 2.21 -38.73 -24.74
C ILE A 82 2.24 -38.37 -23.25
N GLY A 83 3.29 -37.68 -22.77
CA GLY A 83 3.40 -37.24 -21.38
C GLY A 83 2.26 -36.30 -20.98
N ARG A 84 1.90 -35.33 -21.83
CA ARG A 84 0.74 -34.45 -21.61
C ARG A 84 -0.58 -35.20 -21.63
N SER A 85 -0.75 -36.16 -22.54
CA SER A 85 -1.96 -36.99 -22.62
C SER A 85 -2.11 -37.90 -21.39
N GLN A 86 -1.01 -38.50 -20.92
CA GLN A 86 -0.97 -39.27 -19.67
C GLN A 86 -1.28 -38.39 -18.46
N LEU A 87 -0.73 -37.18 -18.39
CA LEU A 87 -1.04 -36.23 -17.33
C LEU A 87 -2.51 -35.76 -17.40
N ALA A 88 -3.04 -35.55 -18.62
CA ALA A 88 -4.44 -35.20 -18.84
C ALA A 88 -5.39 -36.35 -18.47
N SER A 89 -5.02 -37.61 -18.65
CA SER A 89 -5.87 -38.74 -18.24
C SER A 89 -5.93 -38.93 -16.72
N LEU A 90 -5.01 -38.31 -15.96
CA LEU A 90 -5.12 -38.17 -14.50
C LEU A 90 -6.14 -37.09 -14.11
N THR A 91 -6.41 -36.14 -15.00
CA THR A 91 -7.46 -35.14 -14.78
C THR A 91 -8.83 -35.76 -15.02
N VAL A 92 -9.76 -35.46 -14.13
CA VAL A 92 -11.16 -35.88 -14.22
C VAL A 92 -12.00 -34.62 -14.07
N ASN A 93 -13.02 -34.48 -14.91
CA ASN A 93 -14.01 -33.42 -14.85
C ASN A 93 -15.37 -34.10 -14.77
N ASP A 94 -15.80 -34.43 -13.56
CA ASP A 94 -17.11 -35.00 -13.30
C ASP A 94 -18.05 -33.89 -12.85
N VAL A 95 -19.22 -33.80 -13.50
CA VAL A 95 -20.30 -32.90 -13.11
C VAL A 95 -21.57 -33.74 -12.99
N SER A 96 -22.14 -33.75 -11.79
CA SER A 96 -23.40 -34.42 -11.48
C SER A 96 -24.57 -33.60 -12.03
N PRO A 97 -25.63 -34.25 -12.56
CA PRO A 97 -26.87 -33.55 -12.91
C PRO A 97 -27.53 -32.85 -11.72
N ASP A 98 -27.26 -33.30 -10.49
CA ASP A 98 -27.80 -32.69 -9.27
C ASP A 98 -27.24 -31.27 -8.99
N LEU A 99 -26.22 -30.83 -9.74
CA LEU A 99 -25.68 -29.47 -9.65
C LEU A 99 -26.72 -28.41 -10.01
N ASP A 100 -27.59 -28.68 -10.99
CA ASP A 100 -28.58 -27.70 -11.44
C ASP A 100 -29.65 -27.49 -10.36
N ALA A 101 -30.06 -28.55 -9.66
CA ALA A 101 -30.96 -28.46 -8.51
C ALA A 101 -30.37 -27.62 -7.36
N LEU A 102 -29.04 -27.65 -7.15
CA LEU A 102 -28.39 -26.79 -6.16
C LEU A 102 -28.44 -25.30 -6.57
N LYS A 103 -28.28 -24.99 -7.86
CA LYS A 103 -28.35 -23.61 -8.37
C LYS A 103 -29.75 -23.02 -8.26
N GLU A 104 -30.78 -23.81 -8.54
CA GLU A 104 -32.18 -23.39 -8.43
C GLU A 104 -32.55 -22.97 -7.00
N GLY A 105 -31.91 -23.59 -5.99
CA GLY A 105 -32.14 -23.29 -4.57
C GLY A 105 -31.62 -21.94 -4.08
N ARG A 106 -30.86 -21.18 -4.89
CA ARG A 106 -30.08 -19.98 -4.51
C ARG A 106 -29.22 -20.24 -3.26
N ILE A 107 -27.94 -20.50 -3.47
CA ILE A 107 -26.94 -20.70 -2.41
C ILE A 107 -26.83 -19.42 -1.56
N ARG A 108 -27.17 -19.49 -0.27
CA ARG A 108 -27.04 -18.37 0.69
C ARG A 108 -25.86 -18.55 1.63
N SER A 109 -25.44 -19.78 1.85
CA SER A 109 -24.34 -20.13 2.74
C SER A 109 -23.38 -21.09 2.03
N ILE A 110 -22.08 -20.81 2.12
CA ILE A 110 -21.06 -21.60 1.44
C ILE A 110 -19.85 -21.85 2.32
N ALA A 111 -19.38 -23.09 2.36
CA ALA A 111 -18.09 -23.44 2.98
C ALA A 111 -16.98 -23.45 1.93
N LEU A 112 -15.87 -22.77 2.21
CA LEU A 112 -14.66 -22.73 1.38
C LEU A 112 -13.51 -23.39 2.14
N GLY A 113 -13.18 -24.62 1.74
CA GLY A 113 -12.12 -25.41 2.34
C GLY A 113 -10.83 -25.37 1.52
N THR A 114 -9.68 -25.16 2.16
CA THR A 114 -8.36 -25.30 1.51
C THR A 114 -7.33 -25.93 2.42
N THR A 115 -6.35 -26.61 1.82
CA THR A 115 -5.15 -27.15 2.52
C THR A 115 -4.01 -26.13 2.59
N ASP A 116 -4.14 -24.96 1.95
CA ASP A 116 -3.10 -23.93 1.96
C ASP A 116 -2.89 -23.41 3.39
N ASN A 117 -1.66 -23.47 3.91
CA ASN A 117 -1.36 -22.96 5.25
C ASN A 117 -1.34 -21.43 5.32
N ARG A 118 -1.31 -20.73 4.18
CA ARG A 118 -1.31 -19.25 4.14
C ARG A 118 -2.60 -18.61 4.66
N ILE A 119 -3.70 -19.37 4.72
CA ILE A 119 -4.99 -18.92 5.27
C ILE A 119 -5.07 -18.99 6.79
N LEU A 120 -4.11 -19.64 7.46
CA LEU A 120 -4.07 -19.69 8.92
C LEU A 120 -3.59 -18.36 9.50
N ALA A 121 -4.26 -17.87 10.54
CA ALA A 121 -3.79 -16.70 11.27
C ALA A 121 -2.73 -17.08 12.32
N GLY A 122 -1.63 -16.34 12.38
CA GLY A 122 -0.53 -16.56 13.33
C GLY A 122 -0.59 -15.74 14.62
N GLY A 123 -1.75 -15.21 15.03
CA GLY A 123 -1.86 -14.31 16.19
C GLY A 123 -3.00 -14.68 17.15
N PRO A 124 -2.86 -14.40 18.47
CA PRO A 124 -3.80 -14.84 19.51
C PRO A 124 -5.20 -14.20 19.47
N ASN A 125 -5.39 -13.13 18.69
CA ASN A 125 -6.66 -12.39 18.57
C ASN A 125 -7.23 -12.40 17.14
N LEU A 126 -6.73 -13.29 16.29
CA LEU A 126 -7.18 -13.41 14.91
C LEU A 126 -7.95 -14.72 14.74
N PRO A 127 -8.97 -14.73 13.87
CA PRO A 127 -9.72 -15.95 13.61
C PRO A 127 -8.79 -17.06 13.13
N ALA A 128 -9.09 -18.28 13.56
CA ALA A 128 -8.36 -19.49 13.20
C ALA A 128 -8.06 -19.60 11.70
N VAL A 129 -9.03 -19.23 10.85
CA VAL A 129 -8.91 -19.19 9.39
C VAL A 129 -9.32 -17.82 8.86
N ARG A 130 -8.47 -17.17 8.05
CA ARG A 130 -8.73 -15.82 7.50
C ARG A 130 -9.65 -15.85 6.27
N CYS A 131 -10.57 -14.90 6.20
CA CYS A 131 -11.38 -14.61 5.00
C CYS A 131 -10.48 -13.99 3.90
N ASP A 132 -10.24 -14.75 2.84
CA ASP A 132 -9.44 -14.34 1.70
C ASP A 132 -10.21 -13.38 0.76
N GLN A 133 -9.58 -12.99 -0.35
CA GLN A 133 -10.20 -12.13 -1.37
C GLN A 133 -11.47 -12.74 -1.97
N THR A 134 -11.56 -14.07 -2.08
CA THR A 134 -12.73 -14.75 -2.66
C THR A 134 -13.90 -14.70 -1.69
N CYS A 135 -13.66 -14.99 -0.41
CA CYS A 135 -14.61 -14.83 0.68
C CYS A 135 -15.15 -13.40 0.77
N GLN A 136 -14.26 -12.39 0.73
CA GLN A 136 -14.67 -10.99 0.77
C GLN A 136 -15.55 -10.60 -0.43
N GLN A 137 -15.20 -11.03 -1.64
CA GLN A 137 -16.00 -10.72 -2.82
C GLN A 137 -17.40 -11.35 -2.77
N LEU A 138 -17.51 -12.60 -2.33
CA LEU A 138 -18.81 -13.27 -2.18
C LEU A 138 -19.72 -12.51 -1.20
N LEU A 139 -19.17 -12.11 -0.05
CA LEU A 139 -19.90 -11.43 1.01
C LEU A 139 -20.26 -9.97 0.63
N PHE A 140 -19.29 -9.17 0.19
CA PHE A 140 -19.52 -7.75 -0.12
C PHE A 140 -20.35 -7.52 -1.39
N ASN A 141 -20.30 -8.45 -2.36
CA ASN A 141 -21.20 -8.43 -3.51
C ASN A 141 -22.59 -8.99 -3.20
N LYS A 142 -22.82 -9.51 -1.98
CA LYS A 142 -24.10 -10.14 -1.57
C LYS A 142 -24.48 -11.33 -2.44
N GLU A 143 -23.47 -12.04 -2.94
CA GLU A 143 -23.66 -13.31 -3.66
C GLU A 143 -24.13 -14.40 -2.70
N VAL A 144 -23.63 -14.35 -1.46
CA VAL A 144 -24.01 -15.21 -0.34
C VAL A 144 -24.12 -14.36 0.93
N ASP A 145 -24.92 -14.83 1.90
CA ASP A 145 -25.10 -14.20 3.20
C ASP A 145 -24.01 -14.63 4.19
N VAL A 146 -23.53 -15.88 4.07
CA VAL A 146 -22.57 -16.50 4.99
C VAL A 146 -21.48 -17.26 4.23
N VAL A 147 -20.22 -17.08 4.65
CA VAL A 147 -19.07 -17.87 4.17
C VAL A 147 -18.38 -18.54 5.35
N VAL A 148 -18.28 -19.86 5.33
CA VAL A 148 -17.52 -20.64 6.32
C VAL A 148 -16.15 -20.97 5.73
N MET A 149 -15.08 -20.38 6.26
CA MET A 149 -13.72 -20.70 5.83
C MET A 149 -13.21 -21.91 6.60
N GLU A 150 -12.76 -22.96 5.90
CA GLU A 150 -12.30 -24.21 6.50
C GLU A 150 -10.82 -24.48 6.14
N HIS A 151 -10.00 -24.84 7.13
CA HIS A 151 -8.68 -25.43 6.89
C HIS A 151 -8.82 -26.95 6.89
N LEU A 152 -8.36 -27.61 5.82
CA LEU A 152 -8.55 -29.04 5.61
C LEU A 152 -7.30 -29.84 6.01
N LYS A 153 -7.50 -30.92 6.76
CA LYS A 153 -6.45 -31.92 7.06
C LYS A 153 -6.46 -33.06 6.06
N ILE A 154 -5.28 -33.37 5.51
CA ILE A 154 -5.06 -34.50 4.59
C ILE A 154 -4.72 -35.76 5.39
N ASN A 155 -5.68 -36.25 6.20
CA ASN A 155 -5.50 -37.51 6.93
C ASN A 155 -6.11 -38.71 6.17
N SER A 156 -7.00 -38.46 5.20
CA SER A 156 -7.66 -39.50 4.41
C SER A 156 -8.12 -38.97 3.03
N LEU A 157 -8.68 -39.84 2.19
CA LEU A 157 -9.31 -39.50 0.90
C LEU A 157 -10.48 -38.52 1.02
N ALA A 158 -11.12 -38.47 2.20
CA ALA A 158 -12.15 -37.49 2.52
C ALA A 158 -11.51 -36.37 3.38
N PRO A 159 -11.36 -35.15 2.85
CA PRO A 159 -10.86 -34.04 3.64
C PRO A 159 -11.81 -33.77 4.81
N THR A 160 -11.24 -33.59 6.00
CA THR A 160 -11.99 -33.18 7.18
C THR A 160 -11.53 -31.78 7.58
N PRO A 161 -12.45 -30.86 7.89
CA PRO A 161 -12.10 -29.54 8.38
C PRO A 161 -11.46 -29.69 9.77
N ASP A 162 -10.29 -29.08 9.94
CA ASP A 162 -9.57 -28.98 11.21
C ASP A 162 -10.02 -27.78 12.02
N LYS A 163 -10.10 -26.63 11.34
CA LYS A 163 -10.51 -25.36 11.91
C LYS A 163 -11.47 -24.68 10.94
N SER A 164 -12.49 -24.04 11.48
CA SER A 164 -13.46 -23.28 10.72
C SER A 164 -13.70 -21.92 11.34
N THR A 165 -14.00 -20.93 10.50
CA THR A 165 -14.46 -19.61 10.94
C THR A 165 -15.60 -19.17 10.02
N THR A 166 -16.74 -18.85 10.63
CA THR A 166 -17.89 -18.29 9.92
C THR A 166 -17.69 -16.79 9.73
N TYR A 167 -17.95 -16.31 8.52
CA TYR A 167 -17.91 -14.91 8.15
C TYR A 167 -19.25 -14.43 7.60
N ARG A 168 -19.67 -13.25 8.07
CA ARG A 168 -20.85 -12.53 7.54
C ARG A 168 -20.63 -11.02 7.55
N ILE A 169 -21.46 -10.28 6.80
CA ILE A 169 -21.47 -8.82 6.83
C ILE A 169 -22.59 -8.33 7.76
N GLU A 170 -22.23 -7.54 8.76
CA GLU A 170 -23.18 -6.88 9.65
C GLU A 170 -23.01 -5.37 9.60
N ARG A 171 -24.09 -4.63 9.82
CA ARG A 171 -24.01 -3.17 10.00
C ARG A 171 -23.67 -2.83 11.44
N ARG A 172 -22.48 -2.28 11.69
CA ARG A 172 -22.04 -1.81 13.01
C ARG A 172 -21.45 -0.41 12.89
N SER A 173 -21.47 0.35 14.00
CA SER A 173 -20.80 1.66 14.04
C SER A 173 -19.28 1.54 14.03
N GLU A 174 -18.76 0.41 14.50
CA GLU A 174 -17.34 0.09 14.59
C GLU A 174 -17.12 -1.34 14.11
N CYS A 175 -16.15 -1.50 13.21
CA CYS A 175 -15.81 -2.80 12.68
C CYS A 175 -14.65 -3.44 13.48
N PRO A 176 -14.70 -4.75 13.75
CA PRO A 176 -13.59 -5.43 14.39
C PRO A 176 -12.35 -5.36 13.48
N ASN A 177 -11.16 -5.30 14.09
CA ASN A 177 -9.89 -5.22 13.37
C ASN A 177 -9.49 -6.58 12.77
N LEU A 178 -10.24 -7.03 11.76
CA LEU A 178 -10.02 -8.27 11.03
C LEU A 178 -9.24 -8.06 9.73
N TYR A 179 -8.93 -6.81 9.38
CA TYR A 179 -8.31 -6.45 8.12
C TYR A 179 -6.82 -6.19 8.30
N PRO A 180 -5.93 -6.99 7.66
CA PRO A 180 -4.52 -6.65 7.64
C PRO A 180 -4.34 -5.35 6.84
N GLN A 181 -3.96 -4.26 7.53
CA GLN A 181 -3.87 -2.88 7.03
C GLN A 181 -2.92 -2.64 5.82
N ARG A 182 -2.37 -3.69 5.17
CA ARG A 182 -1.17 -3.57 4.32
C ARG A 182 -1.27 -3.95 2.85
N TYR A 183 -2.43 -4.26 2.30
CA TYR A 183 -2.51 -4.61 0.88
C TYR A 183 -3.11 -3.48 0.04
N ALA A 184 -2.27 -2.83 -0.77
CA ALA A 184 -2.65 -1.85 -1.78
C ALA A 184 -3.28 -2.54 -3.02
N SER A 185 -4.32 -3.34 -2.82
CA SER A 185 -5.13 -3.85 -3.93
C SER A 185 -6.37 -2.97 -4.12
N PRO A 186 -6.88 -2.80 -5.34
CA PRO A 186 -8.15 -2.08 -5.58
C PRO A 186 -9.33 -2.68 -4.80
N LEU A 187 -9.29 -3.98 -4.52
CA LEU A 187 -10.27 -4.63 -3.66
C LEU A 187 -10.19 -4.11 -2.21
N ALA A 188 -8.98 -3.85 -1.71
CA ALA A 188 -8.81 -3.31 -0.36
C ALA A 188 -9.42 -1.91 -0.22
N GLU A 189 -9.39 -1.08 -1.28
CA GLU A 189 -10.02 0.24 -1.26
C GLU A 189 -11.56 0.16 -1.21
N SER A 190 -12.16 -0.60 -2.12
CA SER A 190 -13.63 -0.81 -2.17
C SER A 190 -14.17 -1.44 -0.88
N VAL A 191 -13.45 -2.42 -0.32
CA VAL A 191 -13.76 -3.02 0.97
C VAL A 191 -13.59 -2.02 2.12
N ALA A 192 -12.51 -1.24 2.14
CA ALA A 192 -12.29 -0.19 3.15
C ALA A 192 -13.42 0.85 3.15
N MET A 193 -13.94 1.23 1.99
CA MET A 193 -15.09 2.12 1.91
C MET A 193 -16.35 1.52 2.53
N ARG A 194 -16.60 0.23 2.30
CA ARG A 194 -17.77 -0.46 2.89
C ARG A 194 -17.64 -0.62 4.41
N ILE A 195 -16.43 -0.92 4.89
CA ILE A 195 -16.11 -0.90 6.33
C ILE A 195 -16.36 0.49 6.91
N ALA A 196 -15.90 1.54 6.23
CA ALA A 196 -16.14 2.92 6.67
C ALA A 196 -17.64 3.27 6.67
N ALA A 197 -18.43 2.65 5.79
CA ALA A 197 -19.89 2.72 5.78
C ALA A 197 -20.58 1.91 6.90
N GLY A 198 -19.81 1.21 7.72
CA GLY A 198 -20.30 0.33 8.77
C GLY A 198 -20.69 -1.07 8.29
N GLU A 199 -20.46 -1.44 7.03
CA GLU A 199 -20.59 -2.83 6.57
C GLU A 199 -19.36 -3.63 7.03
N CYS A 200 -19.45 -4.18 8.24
CA CYS A 200 -18.37 -4.85 8.93
C CYS A 200 -18.37 -6.34 8.64
N LEU A 201 -17.21 -6.88 8.26
CA LEU A 201 -16.98 -8.32 8.30
C LEU A 201 -16.90 -8.77 9.75
N VAL A 202 -17.74 -9.72 10.14
CA VAL A 202 -17.77 -10.33 11.47
C VAL A 202 -17.32 -11.76 11.32
N ALA A 203 -16.39 -12.18 12.18
CA ALA A 203 -15.89 -13.54 12.27
C ALA A 203 -16.42 -14.18 13.55
N GLU A 204 -16.98 -15.39 13.43
CA GLU A 204 -17.44 -16.21 14.54
C GLU A 204 -16.74 -17.56 14.46
N GLU A 205 -16.02 -17.91 15.53
CA GLU A 205 -15.45 -19.25 15.68
C GLU A 205 -16.54 -20.17 16.23
N GLY A 206 -17.00 -21.11 15.40
CA GLY A 206 -17.96 -22.13 15.80
C GLY A 206 -17.27 -23.47 16.03
N GLU A 207 -17.55 -24.10 17.17
CA GLU A 207 -17.30 -25.54 17.36
C GLU A 207 -18.34 -26.39 16.63
N ASP A 208 -19.57 -25.88 16.53
CA ASP A 208 -20.65 -26.51 15.78
C ASP A 208 -20.58 -26.14 14.30
N ARG A 209 -20.61 -27.16 13.43
CA ARG A 209 -20.64 -26.97 11.98
C ARG A 209 -21.98 -26.34 11.58
N GLU A 210 -21.93 -25.06 11.21
CA GLU A 210 -23.07 -24.40 10.59
C GLU A 210 -23.44 -25.18 9.31
N VAL A 211 -24.73 -25.50 9.17
CA VAL A 211 -25.23 -26.20 7.99
C VAL A 211 -25.20 -25.22 6.83
N VAL A 212 -24.30 -25.45 5.88
CA VAL A 212 -24.18 -24.63 4.66
C VAL A 212 -24.95 -25.27 3.50
N ASP A 213 -25.31 -24.49 2.48
CA ASP A 213 -25.99 -25.01 1.29
C ASP A 213 -25.00 -25.78 0.39
N ALA A 214 -23.79 -25.23 0.24
CA ALA A 214 -22.74 -25.78 -0.61
C ALA A 214 -21.37 -25.76 0.10
N ARG A 215 -20.52 -26.74 -0.20
CA ARG A 215 -19.12 -26.76 0.23
C ARG A 215 -18.20 -26.93 -0.96
N VAL A 216 -17.24 -26.02 -1.10
CA VAL A 216 -16.19 -26.03 -2.13
C VAL A 216 -14.86 -26.31 -1.44
N SER A 217 -14.28 -27.48 -1.68
CA SER A 217 -13.00 -27.88 -1.10
C SER A 217 -11.90 -27.93 -2.15
N VAL A 218 -10.74 -27.36 -1.86
CA VAL A 218 -9.51 -27.46 -2.64
C VAL A 218 -8.49 -28.24 -1.83
N LEU A 219 -8.20 -29.46 -2.28
CA LEU A 219 -7.22 -30.34 -1.67
C LEU A 219 -5.97 -30.34 -2.53
N GLU A 220 -4.86 -29.81 -2.01
CA GLU A 220 -3.55 -29.87 -2.67
C GLU A 220 -2.73 -31.03 -2.09
N ILE A 221 -2.52 -32.07 -2.90
CA ILE A 221 -1.70 -33.22 -2.54
C ILE A 221 -0.32 -33.03 -3.18
N GLY A 222 0.65 -32.60 -2.36
CA GLY A 222 2.05 -32.44 -2.77
C GLY A 222 2.82 -33.76 -2.74
N HIS A 223 3.67 -33.99 -3.75
CA HIS A 223 4.55 -35.15 -3.92
C HIS A 223 3.86 -36.49 -3.65
N LEU A 224 3.21 -37.04 -4.70
CA LEU A 224 2.73 -38.42 -4.71
C LEU A 224 3.89 -39.41 -4.78
N THR A 225 4.66 -39.55 -3.69
CA THR A 225 5.68 -40.60 -3.56
C THR A 225 5.10 -41.90 -2.97
N GLY A 226 3.76 -42.02 -2.89
CA GLY A 226 3.07 -43.10 -2.17
C GLY A 226 1.94 -43.81 -2.94
N PRO A 227 1.16 -44.67 -2.24
CA PRO A 227 0.29 -45.74 -2.80
C PRO A 227 -0.88 -45.27 -3.70
N PHE A 228 -1.11 -43.97 -3.86
CA PHE A 228 -2.13 -43.44 -4.77
C PHE A 228 -1.85 -43.77 -6.24
N VAL A 229 -0.57 -43.88 -6.62
CA VAL A 229 -0.14 -44.34 -7.96
C VAL A 229 -0.24 -45.88 -8.07
N GLU A 230 -0.06 -46.60 -6.96
CA GLU A 230 -0.19 -48.06 -6.93
C GLU A 230 -1.64 -48.52 -7.07
N ALA A 231 -2.60 -47.79 -6.50
CA ALA A 231 -4.03 -48.13 -6.56
C ALA A 231 -4.64 -48.07 -7.98
N ARG A 232 -4.03 -47.32 -8.92
CA ARG A 232 -4.41 -47.32 -10.36
C ARG A 232 -3.56 -48.27 -11.23
N GLY A 233 -2.73 -49.12 -10.62
CA GLY A 233 -2.28 -50.38 -11.21
C GLY A 233 -1.23 -50.33 -12.34
N ASN A 234 -0.61 -49.20 -12.66
CA ASN A 234 0.34 -49.12 -13.80
C ASN A 234 1.59 -48.30 -13.51
N ARG A 235 2.46 -48.75 -12.58
CA ARG A 235 3.81 -48.20 -12.42
C ARG A 235 4.72 -48.46 -13.64
N ALA A 236 4.42 -49.46 -14.47
CA ALA A 236 5.28 -49.86 -15.58
C ALA A 236 5.28 -48.85 -16.77
N ASN A 237 4.34 -47.91 -16.83
CA ASN A 237 4.14 -47.03 -18.00
C ASN A 237 4.41 -45.53 -17.75
N SER A 238 4.95 -45.12 -16.59
CA SER A 238 5.18 -43.70 -16.26
C SER A 238 6.48 -43.10 -16.85
N PHE A 239 7.02 -43.66 -17.93
CA PHE A 239 8.26 -43.18 -18.56
C PHE A 239 8.21 -41.70 -18.98
N PHE A 240 7.01 -41.16 -19.24
CA PHE A 240 6.82 -39.84 -19.84
C PHE A 240 6.14 -38.80 -18.96
N SER A 241 5.75 -39.11 -17.73
CA SER A 241 5.21 -38.10 -16.82
C SER A 241 5.36 -38.49 -15.35
N ASP A 242 5.79 -37.54 -14.52
CA ASP A 242 5.73 -37.63 -13.06
C ASP A 242 4.84 -36.50 -12.54
N ALA A 243 3.69 -36.85 -11.97
CA ALA A 243 2.81 -35.88 -11.31
C ALA A 243 3.44 -35.42 -9.99
N ARG A 244 3.76 -34.13 -9.89
CA ARG A 244 4.33 -33.53 -8.67
C ARG A 244 3.25 -33.13 -7.68
N THR A 245 2.20 -32.50 -8.18
CA THR A 245 1.11 -32.00 -7.36
C THR A 245 -0.21 -32.35 -8.04
N ILE A 246 -1.13 -32.92 -7.28
CA ILE A 246 -2.51 -33.07 -7.70
C ILE A 246 -3.36 -32.17 -6.82
N LYS A 247 -4.13 -31.29 -7.46
CA LYS A 247 -5.08 -30.42 -6.80
C LYS A 247 -6.48 -30.88 -7.16
N ILE A 248 -7.25 -31.28 -6.15
CA ILE A 248 -8.61 -31.76 -6.31
C ILE A 248 -9.54 -30.66 -5.81
N CYS A 249 -10.31 -30.10 -6.71
CA CYS A 249 -11.32 -29.11 -6.41
C CYS A 249 -12.69 -29.79 -6.51
N ALA A 250 -13.45 -29.82 -5.42
CA ALA A 250 -14.74 -30.49 -5.37
C ALA A 250 -15.83 -29.57 -4.82
N VAL A 251 -17.03 -29.71 -5.36
CA VAL A 251 -18.27 -29.11 -4.85
C VAL A 251 -19.12 -30.22 -4.28
N THR A 252 -19.60 -30.06 -3.06
CA THR A 252 -20.52 -30.98 -2.37
C THR A 252 -21.72 -30.20 -1.85
N ARG A 253 -22.85 -30.87 -1.63
CA ARG A 253 -23.96 -30.28 -0.87
C ARG A 253 -23.53 -30.23 0.61
N GLY A 254 -23.92 -29.20 1.35
CA GLY A 254 -23.39 -29.04 2.71
C GLY A 254 -23.83 -30.10 3.72
N ASP A 255 -24.98 -30.75 3.49
CA ASP A 255 -25.51 -31.87 4.28
C ASP A 255 -24.88 -33.23 3.90
N ASP A 256 -24.35 -33.37 2.69
CA ASP A 256 -23.73 -34.60 2.19
C ASP A 256 -22.37 -34.34 1.51
N ALA A 257 -21.30 -34.43 2.30
CA ALA A 257 -19.93 -34.34 1.82
C ALA A 257 -19.44 -35.61 1.08
N SER A 258 -20.21 -36.71 1.10
CA SER A 258 -19.76 -37.99 0.57
C SER A 258 -19.82 -38.08 -0.96
N ARG A 259 -20.67 -37.26 -1.60
CA ARG A 259 -20.90 -37.26 -3.05
C ARG A 259 -20.58 -35.91 -3.67
N PRO A 260 -19.47 -35.76 -4.42
CA PRO A 260 -19.17 -34.52 -5.10
C PRO A 260 -20.15 -34.29 -6.26
N LEU A 261 -20.80 -33.14 -6.26
CA LEU A 261 -21.60 -32.62 -7.36
C LEU A 261 -20.72 -32.16 -8.53
N VAL A 262 -19.53 -31.64 -8.21
CA VAL A 262 -18.50 -31.32 -9.18
C VAL A 262 -17.19 -31.84 -8.64
N ARG A 263 -16.39 -32.47 -9.50
CA ARG A 263 -15.01 -32.84 -9.18
C ARG A 263 -14.12 -32.48 -10.36
N ARG A 264 -13.20 -31.55 -10.12
CA ARG A 264 -12.15 -31.16 -11.06
C ARG A 264 -10.81 -31.51 -10.48
N ILE A 265 -9.98 -32.17 -11.28
CA ILE A 265 -8.61 -32.51 -10.90
C ILE A 265 -7.67 -31.71 -11.79
N GLU A 266 -6.84 -30.90 -11.16
CA GLU A 266 -5.68 -30.25 -11.77
C GLU A 266 -4.44 -31.09 -11.45
N ALA A 267 -3.62 -31.33 -12.47
CA ALA A 267 -2.38 -32.08 -12.31
C ALA A 267 -1.21 -31.22 -12.79
N LEU A 268 -0.27 -30.96 -11.88
CA LEU A 268 1.03 -30.39 -12.20
C LEU A 268 2.03 -31.53 -12.29
N GLY A 269 2.60 -31.73 -13.47
CA GLY A 269 3.56 -32.80 -13.72
C GLY A 269 4.78 -32.35 -14.49
N GLU A 270 5.82 -33.15 -14.40
CA GLU A 270 7.00 -33.03 -15.26
C GLU A 270 6.84 -33.95 -16.47
N VAL A 271 6.82 -33.36 -17.66
CA VAL A 271 6.78 -34.09 -18.94
C VAL A 271 8.06 -33.82 -19.73
N PRO A 272 8.49 -34.70 -20.65
CA PRO A 272 9.61 -34.42 -21.54
C PRO A 272 9.47 -33.04 -22.19
N SER A 273 10.55 -32.26 -22.11
CA SER A 273 10.63 -30.93 -22.70
C SER A 273 10.48 -30.99 -24.22
N MET A 274 10.02 -29.90 -24.81
CA MET A 274 9.95 -29.73 -26.26
C MET A 274 10.76 -28.50 -26.67
N PRO A 275 11.83 -28.64 -27.47
CA PRO A 275 12.38 -29.90 -28.01
C PRO A 275 12.95 -30.80 -26.91
N LEU A 276 13.01 -32.11 -27.14
CA LEU A 276 13.63 -33.06 -26.21
C LEU A 276 15.05 -32.61 -25.89
N THR A 277 15.30 -32.38 -24.61
CA THR A 277 16.65 -32.22 -24.12
C THR A 277 17.09 -33.56 -23.54
N VAL A 278 18.29 -34.01 -23.90
CA VAL A 278 18.97 -35.14 -23.27
C VAL A 278 20.17 -34.56 -22.53
N GLY A 279 20.21 -34.77 -21.22
CA GLY A 279 21.23 -34.20 -20.34
C GLY A 279 21.43 -35.03 -19.09
N ASN A 280 22.50 -34.75 -18.35
CA ASN A 280 22.77 -35.46 -17.10
C ASN A 280 21.80 -35.00 -16.01
N THR A 281 20.93 -35.90 -15.56
CA THR A 281 20.02 -35.65 -14.43
C THR A 281 20.76 -35.93 -13.13
N LYS A 282 20.49 -35.13 -12.08
CA LYS A 282 21.23 -35.19 -10.80
C LYS A 282 21.18 -36.55 -10.08
N ILE A 283 20.29 -37.47 -10.49
CA ILE A 283 19.95 -38.66 -9.70
C ILE A 283 20.24 -39.98 -10.46
N HIS A 284 20.21 -40.03 -11.80
CA HIS A 284 20.28 -41.31 -12.54
C HIS A 284 21.13 -41.30 -13.85
N GLY A 285 22.01 -40.31 -14.08
CA GLY A 285 22.80 -40.24 -15.31
C GLY A 285 22.05 -39.56 -16.47
N LEU A 286 22.32 -39.98 -17.72
CA LEU A 286 21.63 -39.43 -18.91
C LEU A 286 20.11 -39.60 -18.79
N GLY A 287 19.39 -38.49 -18.77
CA GLY A 287 17.93 -38.47 -18.76
C GLY A 287 17.38 -37.45 -19.74
N LEU A 288 16.08 -37.60 -20.04
CA LEU A 288 15.33 -36.58 -20.77
C LEU A 288 15.11 -35.40 -19.84
N GLY A 289 15.45 -34.19 -20.28
CA GLY A 289 15.05 -32.97 -19.61
C GLY A 289 13.53 -32.85 -19.64
N ARG A 290 13.00 -32.34 -18.54
CA ARG A 290 11.57 -32.26 -18.31
C ARG A 290 11.16 -30.82 -18.09
N GLY A 291 10.00 -30.45 -18.64
CA GLY A 291 9.32 -29.20 -18.38
C GLY A 291 8.15 -29.43 -17.44
N LEU A 292 7.88 -28.44 -16.58
CA LEU A 292 6.65 -28.42 -15.78
C LEU A 292 5.48 -28.04 -16.68
N VAL A 293 4.42 -28.84 -16.62
CA VAL A 293 3.17 -28.58 -17.31
C VAL A 293 2.03 -28.75 -16.33
N THR A 294 1.16 -27.74 -16.26
CA THR A 294 -0.12 -27.81 -15.56
C THR A 294 -1.19 -28.21 -16.57
N VAL A 295 -2.00 -29.20 -16.22
CA VAL A 295 -3.16 -29.61 -17.02
C VAL A 295 -4.43 -29.34 -16.22
N ASN A 296 -5.43 -28.74 -16.90
CA ASN A 296 -6.73 -28.42 -16.34
C ASN A 296 -6.64 -27.48 -15.11
N GLU A 297 -5.96 -26.34 -15.28
CA GLU A 297 -5.83 -25.30 -14.25
C GLU A 297 -7.22 -24.92 -13.73
N THR A 298 -7.49 -25.29 -12.48
CA THR A 298 -8.82 -25.13 -11.87
C THR A 298 -8.66 -24.57 -10.47
N GLY A 299 -8.99 -23.29 -10.32
CA GLY A 299 -9.04 -22.62 -9.03
C GLY A 299 -10.41 -22.70 -8.38
N MET A 300 -10.46 -22.44 -7.06
CA MET A 300 -11.72 -22.20 -6.35
C MET A 300 -12.56 -21.12 -7.04
N ARG A 301 -11.91 -20.04 -7.50
CA ARG A 301 -12.56 -18.94 -8.23
C ARG A 301 -13.20 -19.39 -9.55
N ASP A 302 -12.57 -20.31 -10.27
CA ASP A 302 -13.13 -20.85 -11.52
C ASP A 302 -14.40 -21.64 -11.26
N ILE A 303 -14.41 -22.48 -10.23
CA ILE A 303 -15.59 -23.29 -9.87
C ILE A 303 -16.73 -22.40 -9.40
N LEU A 304 -16.44 -21.46 -8.48
CA LEU A 304 -17.45 -20.51 -8.01
C LEU A 304 -18.10 -19.75 -9.17
N LYS A 305 -17.30 -19.31 -10.14
CA LYS A 305 -17.80 -18.54 -11.30
C LYS A 305 -18.49 -19.41 -12.35
N LYS A 306 -17.82 -20.47 -12.84
CA LYS A 306 -18.28 -21.27 -13.98
C LYS A 306 -19.31 -22.30 -13.56
N ASP A 307 -19.09 -22.96 -12.43
CA ASP A 307 -19.91 -24.09 -12.01
C ASP A 307 -21.04 -23.67 -11.08
N LEU A 308 -20.85 -22.65 -10.23
CA LEU A 308 -21.89 -22.14 -9.31
C LEU A 308 -22.52 -20.81 -9.74
N GLY A 309 -21.96 -20.12 -10.75
CA GLY A 309 -22.55 -18.91 -11.32
C GLY A 309 -22.34 -17.64 -10.50
N PHE A 310 -21.45 -17.64 -9.50
CA PHE A 310 -21.20 -16.47 -8.66
C PHE A 310 -20.46 -15.35 -9.38
N THR A 311 -20.84 -14.10 -9.08
CA THR A 311 -20.16 -12.91 -9.59
C THR A 311 -18.99 -12.49 -8.69
N LEU A 312 -17.80 -13.01 -9.00
CA LEU A 312 -16.55 -12.62 -8.34
C LEU A 312 -15.92 -11.35 -8.93
N ALA A 313 -16.74 -10.39 -9.34
CA ALA A 313 -16.27 -9.09 -9.81
C ALA A 313 -15.64 -8.29 -8.65
N PRO A 314 -14.75 -7.32 -8.93
CA PRO A 314 -14.33 -6.34 -7.93
C PRO A 314 -15.55 -5.73 -7.24
N VAL A 315 -15.47 -5.52 -5.93
CA VAL A 315 -16.55 -4.90 -5.17
C VAL A 315 -16.80 -3.51 -5.77
N PRO A 316 -18.03 -3.18 -6.19
CA PRO A 316 -18.28 -1.93 -6.89
C PRO A 316 -17.98 -0.74 -5.98
N ASP A 317 -17.26 0.24 -6.52
CA ASP A 317 -16.99 1.55 -5.89
C ASP A 317 -18.24 2.46 -5.85
N SER A 318 -19.44 1.91 -6.05
CA SER A 318 -20.68 2.65 -6.32
C SER A 318 -21.20 3.49 -5.14
N LEU A 319 -20.48 3.54 -4.02
CA LEU A 319 -20.84 4.41 -2.92
C LEU A 319 -20.31 5.80 -3.22
N ASP A 320 -21.20 6.80 -3.24
CA ASP A 320 -20.75 8.18 -3.34
C ASP A 320 -19.95 8.53 -2.10
N LYS A 321 -18.62 8.60 -2.25
CA LYS A 321 -17.66 8.89 -1.18
C LYS A 321 -18.06 10.14 -0.38
N VAL A 322 -18.68 11.13 -1.02
CA VAL A 322 -19.12 12.37 -0.36
C VAL A 322 -20.32 12.13 0.55
N GLU A 323 -21.37 11.46 0.07
CA GLU A 323 -22.52 11.09 0.90
C GLU A 323 -22.13 10.16 2.04
N LEU A 324 -21.17 9.26 1.78
CA LEU A 324 -20.69 8.37 2.81
C LEU A 324 -19.87 9.12 3.88
N ALA A 325 -18.96 10.02 3.49
CA ALA A 325 -18.26 10.88 4.42
C ALA A 325 -19.22 11.76 5.25
N LYS A 326 -20.27 12.31 4.62
CA LYS A 326 -21.35 13.03 5.31
C LYS A 326 -22.03 12.14 6.34
N SER A 327 -22.34 10.89 5.99
CA SER A 327 -22.97 9.93 6.90
C SER A 327 -22.07 9.57 8.08
N VAL A 328 -20.76 9.36 7.85
CA VAL A 328 -19.77 9.08 8.90
C VAL A 328 -19.66 10.24 9.88
N LEU A 329 -19.58 11.47 9.36
CA LEU A 329 -19.53 12.68 10.21
C LEU A 329 -20.84 12.91 10.96
N ALA A 330 -21.99 12.51 10.38
CA ALA A 330 -23.29 12.60 11.04
C ALA A 330 -23.52 11.47 12.06
N ALA A 331 -22.88 10.31 11.89
CA ALA A 331 -23.27 9.07 12.55
C ALA A 331 -23.06 9.06 14.08
N THR A 332 -22.27 9.94 14.68
CA THR A 332 -22.12 9.96 16.15
C THR A 332 -21.51 11.25 16.68
N GLN A 333 -22.35 12.11 17.28
CA GLN A 333 -21.92 13.11 18.28
C GLN A 333 -22.07 12.59 19.72
N GLY A 334 -22.44 11.31 19.91
CA GLY A 334 -22.50 10.67 21.23
C GLY A 334 -21.10 10.30 21.72
N ASN A 335 -20.77 10.80 22.91
CA ASN A 335 -19.46 10.76 23.59
C ASN A 335 -18.60 9.52 23.29
N ASP A 336 -17.33 9.78 22.93
CA ASP A 336 -16.15 8.88 22.91
C ASP A 336 -15.89 7.94 21.71
N LYS A 337 -16.72 7.89 20.66
CA LYS A 337 -16.38 7.04 19.50
C LYS A 337 -15.31 7.68 18.61
N GLN A 338 -14.11 7.10 18.59
CA GLN A 338 -13.01 7.48 17.69
C GLN A 338 -13.35 7.15 16.23
N ILE A 339 -12.99 8.03 15.31
CA ILE A 339 -13.12 7.78 13.87
C ILE A 339 -11.99 6.82 13.45
N THR A 340 -12.34 5.75 12.74
CA THR A 340 -11.32 4.77 12.30
C THR A 340 -10.42 5.35 11.19
N ILE A 341 -9.26 4.76 10.98
CA ILE A 341 -8.33 5.20 9.92
C ILE A 341 -8.99 5.13 8.54
N GLU A 342 -9.82 4.11 8.28
CA GLU A 342 -10.55 3.92 7.03
C GLU A 342 -11.60 5.03 6.83
N GLN A 343 -12.28 5.43 7.90
CA GLN A 343 -13.21 6.56 7.88
C GLN A 343 -12.49 7.89 7.65
N ILE A 344 -11.32 8.11 8.25
CA ILE A 344 -10.48 9.28 7.98
C ILE A 344 -10.09 9.32 6.50
N ARG A 345 -9.63 8.20 5.91
CA ARG A 345 -9.27 8.14 4.49
C ARG A 345 -10.47 8.42 3.58
N LEU A 346 -11.64 7.88 3.90
CA LEU A 346 -12.87 8.19 3.16
C LEU A 346 -13.18 9.70 3.19
N ILE A 347 -13.03 10.32 4.35
CA ILE A 347 -13.21 11.76 4.54
C ILE A 347 -12.19 12.56 3.72
N GLU A 348 -10.92 12.16 3.72
CA GLU A 348 -9.85 12.77 2.93
C GLU A 348 -10.13 12.68 1.43
N ASP A 349 -10.56 11.52 0.94
CA ASP A 349 -10.94 11.33 -0.46
C ASP A 349 -12.14 12.19 -0.86
N ALA A 350 -13.15 12.28 0.00
CA ALA A 350 -14.31 13.15 -0.20
C ALA A 350 -13.88 14.62 -0.25
N ALA A 351 -13.05 15.05 0.70
CA ALA A 351 -12.48 16.39 0.78
C ALA A 351 -11.69 16.76 -0.48
N LYS A 352 -10.88 15.84 -1.00
CA LYS A 352 -10.13 16.01 -2.25
C LYS A 352 -11.04 16.13 -3.48
N LYS A 353 -12.09 15.32 -3.57
CA LYS A 353 -13.10 15.41 -4.63
C LYS A 353 -13.80 16.78 -4.59
N MET A 354 -14.13 17.27 -3.39
CA MET A 354 -14.75 18.58 -3.19
C MET A 354 -13.82 19.73 -3.54
N GLY A 355 -12.56 19.67 -3.12
CA GLY A 355 -11.55 20.69 -3.46
C GLY A 355 -11.50 20.96 -4.97
N LYS A 356 -11.67 19.91 -5.79
CA LYS A 356 -11.73 20.00 -7.26
C LYS A 356 -13.05 20.54 -7.82
N GLN A 357 -14.16 20.37 -7.10
CA GLN A 357 -15.49 20.84 -7.54
C GLN A 357 -15.74 22.31 -7.23
N GLY A 358 -14.91 22.92 -6.37
CA GLY A 358 -15.08 24.29 -5.94
C GLY A 358 -16.01 24.43 -4.72
N PRO A 359 -16.30 25.68 -4.31
CA PRO A 359 -17.00 26.00 -3.07
C PRO A 359 -18.53 25.95 -3.25
N THR A 360 -19.10 24.76 -3.36
CA THR A 360 -20.56 24.60 -3.31
C THR A 360 -21.06 24.75 -1.87
N ARG A 361 -22.35 25.09 -1.69
CA ARG A 361 -22.97 25.19 -0.35
C ARG A 361 -22.79 23.91 0.46
N GLU A 362 -22.87 22.76 -0.18
CA GLU A 362 -22.66 21.46 0.46
C GLU A 362 -21.20 21.26 0.88
N ASN A 363 -20.25 21.70 0.04
CA ASN A 363 -18.83 21.60 0.32
C ASN A 363 -18.42 22.49 1.50
N VAL A 364 -18.98 23.71 1.58
CA VAL A 364 -18.81 24.64 2.71
C VAL A 364 -19.34 24.01 4.01
N GLU A 365 -20.52 23.40 3.96
CA GLU A 365 -21.14 22.78 5.14
C GLU A 365 -20.37 21.53 5.60
N LEU A 366 -19.84 20.72 4.68
CA LEU A 366 -18.98 19.61 5.06
C LEU A 366 -17.66 20.10 5.67
N ALA A 367 -17.03 21.12 5.07
CA ALA A 367 -15.82 21.73 5.62
C ALA A 367 -16.06 22.28 7.03
N ARG A 368 -17.19 22.95 7.26
CA ARG A 368 -17.62 23.38 8.59
C ARG A 368 -17.69 22.22 9.57
N ARG A 369 -18.31 21.10 9.18
CA ARG A 369 -18.40 19.90 10.03
C ARG A 369 -17.02 19.32 10.34
N LEU A 370 -16.13 19.25 9.36
CA LEU A 370 -14.76 18.77 9.55
C LEU A 370 -13.97 19.62 10.55
N ILE A 371 -14.11 20.93 10.48
CA ILE A 371 -13.45 21.86 11.40
C ILE A 371 -14.02 21.72 12.81
N ARG A 372 -15.34 21.57 12.92
CA ARG A 372 -16.03 21.48 14.22
C ARG A 372 -15.88 20.12 14.91
N ASP A 373 -15.63 19.05 14.17
CA ASP A 373 -15.57 17.69 14.73
C ASP A 373 -14.22 17.46 15.45
N PRO A 374 -14.21 17.30 16.79
CA PRO A 374 -12.97 17.14 17.55
C PRO A 374 -12.27 15.79 17.29
N ARG A 375 -12.95 14.84 16.66
CA ARG A 375 -12.40 13.51 16.33
C ARG A 375 -11.52 13.57 15.08
N ILE A 376 -11.65 14.61 14.26
CA ILE A 376 -10.83 14.83 13.08
C ILE A 376 -9.54 15.51 13.52
N ALA A 377 -8.46 14.74 13.55
CA ALA A 377 -7.11 15.23 13.81
C ALA A 377 -6.28 15.41 12.53
N SER A 378 -6.70 14.85 11.38
CA SER A 378 -5.90 14.82 10.14
C SER A 378 -5.87 16.18 9.41
N SER A 379 -4.67 16.58 8.94
CA SER A 379 -4.42 17.82 8.18
C SER A 379 -4.81 17.76 6.71
N SER A 380 -4.73 16.57 6.10
CA SER A 380 -4.82 16.37 4.66
C SER A 380 -6.21 16.72 4.11
N ALA A 381 -7.27 16.31 4.81
CA ALA A 381 -8.65 16.62 4.42
C ALA A 381 -8.90 18.13 4.32
N LEU A 382 -8.44 18.90 5.32
CA LEU A 382 -8.63 20.35 5.30
C LEU A 382 -7.77 21.03 4.24
N LYS A 383 -6.51 20.59 4.06
CA LYS A 383 -5.62 21.17 3.06
C LYS A 383 -6.22 21.09 1.66
N ASP A 384 -6.75 19.92 1.29
CA ASP A 384 -7.30 19.69 -0.06
C ASP A 384 -8.58 20.51 -0.33
N ILE A 385 -9.33 20.86 0.73
CA ILE A 385 -10.50 21.74 0.64
C ILE A 385 -10.07 23.21 0.55
N PHE A 386 -9.19 23.65 1.46
CA PHE A 386 -8.86 25.06 1.66
C PHE A 386 -7.90 25.63 0.63
N CYS A 387 -6.88 24.87 0.20
CA CYS A 387 -5.93 25.37 -0.80
C CYS A 387 -6.66 25.92 -2.04
N PRO A 388 -7.47 25.15 -2.78
CA PRO A 388 -8.12 25.66 -3.98
C PRO A 388 -9.23 26.70 -3.73
N ASN A 389 -9.78 26.79 -2.51
CA ASN A 389 -11.03 27.51 -2.25
C ASN A 389 -10.97 28.55 -1.12
N ALA A 390 -9.78 28.94 -0.65
CA ALA A 390 -9.67 29.72 0.59
C ALA A 390 -10.50 31.01 0.63
N TYR A 391 -10.50 31.78 -0.47
CA TYR A 391 -11.32 32.99 -0.58
C TYR A 391 -12.82 32.69 -0.46
N ALA A 392 -13.29 31.56 -0.97
CA ALA A 392 -14.70 31.21 -0.93
C ALA A 392 -15.11 30.51 0.38
N LEU A 393 -14.14 30.10 1.20
CA LEU A 393 -14.35 29.45 2.50
C LEU A 393 -14.11 30.41 3.66
N HIS A 394 -14.04 31.71 3.41
CA HIS A 394 -13.77 32.71 4.43
C HIS A 394 -14.86 32.78 5.51
N ASP A 395 -16.12 32.44 5.16
CA ASP A 395 -17.24 32.29 6.10
C ASP A 395 -16.99 31.23 7.19
N LEU A 396 -15.98 30.37 7.03
CA LEU A 396 -15.58 29.39 8.02
C LEU A 396 -14.56 29.95 9.03
N LEU A 397 -14.10 31.19 8.90
CA LEU A 397 -13.15 31.79 9.82
C LEU A 397 -13.60 31.70 11.30
N PRO A 398 -14.86 32.00 11.67
CA PRO A 398 -15.32 31.80 13.05
C PRO A 398 -15.17 30.36 13.53
N ASP A 399 -15.48 29.38 12.68
CA ASP A 399 -15.35 27.95 12.97
C ASP A 399 -13.88 27.55 13.19
N ILE A 400 -12.98 28.09 12.37
CA ILE A 400 -11.53 27.88 12.49
C ILE A 400 -11.01 28.45 13.82
N LEU A 401 -11.40 29.67 14.15
CA LEU A 401 -11.01 30.33 15.40
C LEU A 401 -11.52 29.54 16.62
N ASP A 402 -12.76 29.08 16.58
CA ASP A 402 -13.33 28.26 17.65
C ASP A 402 -12.70 26.87 17.77
N ARG A 403 -12.19 26.30 16.67
CA ARG A 403 -11.42 25.04 16.70
C ARG A 403 -10.05 25.28 17.31
N LEU A 404 -9.34 26.36 16.93
CA LEU A 404 -8.05 26.74 17.51
C LEU A 404 -8.14 27.02 19.00
N ALA A 405 -9.21 27.70 19.45
CA ALA A 405 -9.43 28.05 20.84
C ALA A 405 -9.62 26.83 21.77
N ARG A 406 -10.11 25.71 21.23
CA ARG A 406 -10.52 24.52 22.01
C ARG A 406 -9.67 23.28 21.75
N ALA A 407 -8.78 23.32 20.78
CA ALA A 407 -7.99 22.17 20.39
C ALA A 407 -6.96 21.78 21.45
N ASP A 408 -6.71 20.49 21.56
CA ASP A 408 -5.61 19.94 22.34
C ASP A 408 -4.38 19.81 21.43
N PRO A 409 -3.31 20.61 21.61
CA PRO A 409 -2.14 20.56 20.73
C PRO A 409 -1.46 19.19 20.61
N ALA A 410 -1.58 18.34 21.64
CA ALA A 410 -0.99 17.01 21.63
C ALA A 410 -1.76 16.06 20.71
N ARG A 411 -3.10 16.16 20.69
CA ARG A 411 -3.98 15.31 19.88
C ARG A 411 -4.24 15.89 18.49
N ASP A 412 -4.47 17.19 18.43
CA ASP A 412 -4.97 17.92 17.26
C ASP A 412 -3.82 18.52 16.43
N ARG A 413 -2.59 17.99 16.55
CA ARG A 413 -1.40 18.57 15.91
C ARG A 413 -1.62 18.82 14.42
N ASP A 414 -1.96 17.80 13.65
CA ASP A 414 -2.03 17.92 12.19
C ASP A 414 -3.14 18.90 11.75
N ILE A 415 -4.33 18.81 12.32
CA ILE A 415 -5.41 19.77 12.03
C ILE A 415 -5.01 21.21 12.37
N LEU A 416 -4.33 21.45 13.50
CA LEU A 416 -3.87 22.79 13.88
C LEU A 416 -2.84 23.34 12.89
N PHE A 417 -1.93 22.48 12.41
CA PHE A 417 -1.00 22.87 11.35
C PHE A 417 -1.73 23.35 10.09
N ALA A 418 -2.76 22.60 9.66
CA ALA A 418 -3.56 22.98 8.49
C ALA A 418 -4.31 24.30 8.71
N LEU A 419 -4.94 24.49 9.88
CA LEU A 419 -5.68 25.71 10.19
C LEU A 419 -4.77 26.94 10.31
N ASN A 420 -3.60 26.81 10.94
CA ASN A 420 -2.62 27.88 11.01
C ASN A 420 -2.09 28.25 9.62
N TYR A 421 -1.88 27.26 8.75
CA TYR A 421 -1.50 27.51 7.36
C TYR A 421 -2.58 28.32 6.62
N VAL A 422 -3.85 27.95 6.78
CA VAL A 422 -4.99 28.66 6.17
C VAL A 422 -5.03 30.12 6.63
N ILE A 423 -4.92 30.37 7.94
CA ILE A 423 -4.91 31.73 8.49
C ILE A 423 -3.72 32.55 7.98
N ARG A 424 -2.54 31.94 8.01
CA ARG A 424 -1.27 32.62 7.68
C ARG A 424 -1.23 33.07 6.23
N HIS A 425 -1.62 32.18 5.32
CA HIS A 425 -1.33 32.34 3.89
C HIS A 425 -2.55 32.62 3.05
N LEU A 426 -3.74 32.20 3.48
CA LEU A 426 -4.91 32.17 2.61
C LEU A 426 -6.05 33.07 3.06
N MET A 427 -6.10 33.45 4.35
CA MET A 427 -7.17 34.30 4.87
C MET A 427 -6.96 35.79 4.56
N PRO A 428 -7.96 36.47 3.93
CA PRO A 428 -7.92 37.91 3.69
C PRO A 428 -7.71 38.69 4.99
N LEU A 429 -6.89 39.73 4.91
CA LEU A 429 -6.53 40.53 6.08
C LEU A 429 -7.75 41.25 6.68
N ASP A 430 -8.63 41.74 5.82
CA ASP A 430 -9.77 42.57 6.19
C ASP A 430 -10.70 41.79 7.12
N LEU A 431 -10.94 40.51 6.80
CA LEU A 431 -11.72 39.58 7.61
C LEU A 431 -11.02 39.22 8.93
N LEU A 432 -9.69 39.06 8.92
CA LEU A 432 -8.94 38.86 10.16
C LEU A 432 -9.07 40.06 11.11
N LYS A 433 -9.15 41.28 10.57
CA LYS A 433 -9.36 42.50 11.36
C LYS A 433 -10.75 42.57 11.97
N GLU A 434 -11.78 42.09 11.28
CA GLU A 434 -13.14 42.00 11.83
C GLU A 434 -13.22 41.10 13.07
N HIS A 435 -12.35 40.10 13.17
CA HIS A 435 -12.27 39.17 14.30
C HIS A 435 -11.10 39.44 15.27
N LYS A 436 -10.51 40.64 15.22
CA LYS A 436 -9.29 40.99 15.97
C LYS A 436 -9.37 40.71 17.47
N GLU A 437 -10.44 41.12 18.14
CA GLU A 437 -10.59 40.94 19.60
C GLU A 437 -10.55 39.46 19.98
N ARG A 438 -11.29 38.63 19.23
CA ARG A 438 -11.33 37.17 19.41
C ARG A 438 -9.97 36.54 19.14
N ILE A 439 -9.24 37.01 18.13
CA ILE A 439 -7.90 36.51 17.82
C ILE A 439 -6.92 36.83 18.95
N LEU A 440 -6.93 38.07 19.46
CA LEU A 440 -6.11 38.47 20.60
C LEU A 440 -6.43 37.64 21.85
N GLU A 441 -7.71 37.37 22.10
CA GLU A 441 -8.17 36.49 23.18
C GLU A 441 -7.61 35.06 23.03
N ILE A 442 -7.74 34.45 21.84
CA ILE A 442 -7.26 33.09 21.56
C ILE A 442 -5.75 33.00 21.78
N VAL A 443 -4.99 33.95 21.22
CA VAL A 443 -3.53 33.96 21.32
C VAL A 443 -3.09 34.20 22.77
N GLY A 444 -3.74 35.11 23.49
CA GLY A 444 -3.47 35.36 24.92
C GLY A 444 -3.77 34.15 25.79
N ASN A 445 -4.92 33.49 25.58
CA ASN A 445 -5.33 32.30 26.34
C ASN A 445 -4.43 31.08 26.05
N ALA A 446 -4.05 30.87 24.79
CA ALA A 446 -3.19 29.74 24.42
C ALA A 446 -1.83 29.81 25.11
N LEU A 447 -1.30 31.03 25.30
CA LEU A 447 0.03 31.24 25.84
C LEU A 447 0.04 31.48 27.35
N GLY A 448 -1.08 31.95 27.92
CA GLY A 448 -1.20 32.25 29.35
C GLY A 448 -0.15 33.25 29.84
N PRO A 449 -0.08 33.54 31.15
CA PRO A 449 1.09 34.19 31.71
C PRO A 449 2.31 33.26 31.52
N ALA A 450 3.40 33.81 31.00
CA ALA A 450 4.66 33.07 30.88
C ALA A 450 4.99 32.38 32.23
N PRO A 451 5.34 31.08 32.24
CA PRO A 451 5.76 30.44 33.48
C PRO A 451 6.95 31.22 34.05
N PRO A 452 6.98 31.48 35.38
CA PRO A 452 8.05 32.24 35.98
C PRO A 452 9.38 31.63 35.59
N GLN A 453 10.25 32.43 34.98
CA GLN A 453 11.59 31.96 34.61
C GLN A 453 12.25 31.45 35.89
N SER A 454 12.67 30.18 35.88
CA SER A 454 13.49 29.66 36.96
C SER A 454 14.79 30.47 36.96
N GLY A 455 14.85 31.54 37.76
CA GLY A 455 16.10 32.25 37.97
C GLY A 455 17.14 31.24 38.43
N LYS A 456 18.36 31.34 37.91
CA LYS A 456 19.48 30.43 38.27
C LYS A 456 19.72 30.33 39.78
N ASP A 457 19.19 31.26 40.57
CA ASP A 457 19.44 31.40 42.00
C ASP A 457 18.19 31.23 42.90
N GLY A 458 17.05 30.82 42.35
CA GLY A 458 15.80 30.64 43.10
C GLY A 458 15.44 29.17 43.34
N PRO A 459 14.86 28.79 44.50
CA PRO A 459 14.34 27.44 44.71
C PRO A 459 13.23 27.17 43.66
N PRO A 460 13.20 25.96 43.07
CA PRO A 460 12.23 25.62 42.03
C PRO A 460 10.82 25.72 42.62
N VAL A 461 10.10 26.79 42.25
CA VAL A 461 8.67 26.90 42.54
C VAL A 461 7.99 25.83 41.69
N ALA A 462 7.42 24.82 42.33
CA ALA A 462 6.71 23.71 41.70
C ALA A 462 5.38 24.18 41.09
N VAL A 463 5.43 25.03 40.07
CA VAL A 463 4.31 25.20 39.15
C VAL A 463 4.47 24.12 38.09
N HIS A 464 3.60 23.12 38.10
CA HIS A 464 3.59 21.96 37.20
C HIS A 464 3.28 22.30 35.72
N HIS A 465 3.76 23.43 35.20
CA HIS A 465 3.67 23.72 33.77
C HIS A 465 4.86 23.09 33.06
N ASN A 466 4.61 21.96 32.39
CA ASN A 466 5.57 21.32 31.52
C ASN A 466 5.95 22.31 30.39
N PRO A 467 7.23 22.72 30.23
CA PRO A 467 7.64 23.63 29.16
C PRO A 467 7.25 23.13 27.76
N ALA A 468 7.15 21.80 27.58
CA ALA A 468 6.69 21.18 26.34
C ALA A 468 5.20 21.46 26.04
N ASP A 469 4.36 21.62 27.08
CA ASP A 469 2.94 21.96 26.94
C ASP A 469 2.76 23.41 26.47
N TRP A 470 3.56 24.34 27.00
CA TRP A 470 3.55 25.73 26.53
C TRP A 470 3.99 25.84 25.07
N ALA A 471 5.11 25.21 24.69
CA ALA A 471 5.59 25.22 23.31
C ALA A 471 4.57 24.61 22.33
N SER A 472 3.85 23.56 22.76
CA SER A 472 2.82 22.92 21.93
C SER A 472 1.60 23.83 21.74
N ARG A 473 1.13 24.52 22.79
CA ARG A 473 0.05 25.52 22.70
C ARG A 473 0.44 26.72 21.85
N ALA A 474 1.69 27.16 21.96
CA ALA A 474 2.19 28.25 21.17
C ALA A 474 2.26 27.94 19.68
N TRP A 475 2.70 26.73 19.37
CA TRP A 475 2.69 26.19 18.02
C TRP A 475 1.26 26.07 17.47
N ALA A 476 0.29 25.75 18.31
CA ALA A 476 -1.13 25.66 17.93
C ALA A 476 -1.74 26.98 17.45
N VAL A 477 -1.12 28.15 17.73
CA VAL A 477 -1.62 29.48 17.32
C VAL A 477 -0.61 30.27 16.50
N ASP A 478 0.42 29.63 15.96
CA ASP A 478 1.53 30.30 15.27
C ASP A 478 1.10 31.09 14.02
N GLY A 479 0.06 30.60 13.32
CA GLY A 479 -0.57 31.27 12.18
C GLY A 479 -1.21 32.60 12.60
N LEU A 480 -1.89 32.62 13.76
CA LEU A 480 -2.47 33.83 14.32
C LEU A 480 -1.38 34.82 14.76
N ILE A 481 -0.35 34.36 15.49
CA ILE A 481 0.78 35.21 15.93
C ILE A 481 1.40 35.94 14.73
N SER A 482 1.62 35.23 13.62
CA SER A 482 2.26 35.78 12.41
C SER A 482 1.46 36.90 11.73
N ARG A 483 0.15 37.03 12.03
CA ARG A 483 -0.77 38.02 11.43
C ARG A 483 -1.15 39.16 12.38
N LEU A 484 -0.82 39.06 13.67
CA LEU A 484 -1.18 40.07 14.68
C LEU A 484 -0.72 41.49 14.31
N GLY A 485 0.46 41.65 13.73
CA GLY A 485 1.01 42.95 13.34
C GLY A 485 0.22 43.62 12.22
N ASP A 486 -0.48 42.85 11.40
CA ASP A 486 -1.37 43.38 10.38
C ASP A 486 -2.69 43.92 10.95
N MET A 487 -3.00 43.61 12.22
CA MET A 487 -4.25 43.98 12.90
C MET A 487 -4.17 45.32 13.64
N GLY A 488 -2.98 45.92 13.78
CA GLY A 488 -2.78 47.23 14.40
C GLY A 488 -1.94 47.22 15.69
N SER A 489 -1.78 48.40 16.28
CA SER A 489 -0.87 48.65 17.42
C SER A 489 -1.31 48.01 18.73
N GLU A 490 -2.56 47.60 18.85
CA GLU A 490 -3.12 46.93 20.04
C GLU A 490 -2.50 45.56 20.27
N ALA A 491 -1.95 44.94 19.22
CA ALA A 491 -1.19 43.70 19.35
C ALA A 491 0.25 43.91 19.86
N LEU A 492 0.76 45.15 19.88
CA LEU A 492 2.16 45.45 20.21
C LEU A 492 2.57 44.95 21.60
N PRO A 493 1.80 45.15 22.69
CA PRO A 493 2.20 44.67 24.02
C PRO A 493 2.43 43.15 24.02
N LEU A 494 1.51 42.42 23.39
CA LEU A 494 1.53 40.96 23.30
C LEU A 494 2.71 40.47 22.44
N LEU A 495 2.96 41.12 21.30
CA LEU A 495 4.10 40.78 20.44
C LEU A 495 5.46 41.04 21.10
N ARG A 496 5.58 42.12 21.89
CA ARG A 496 6.79 42.41 22.67
C ARG A 496 7.03 41.36 23.75
N GLU A 497 5.97 40.93 24.42
CA GLU A 497 6.04 39.83 25.39
C GLU A 497 6.53 38.53 24.72
N PHE A 498 6.02 38.20 23.54
CA PHE A 498 6.40 36.99 22.80
C PHE A 498 7.85 37.00 22.33
N VAL A 499 8.36 38.14 21.87
CA VAL A 499 9.77 38.26 21.48
C VAL A 499 10.71 38.11 22.68
N ARG A 500 10.31 38.54 23.87
CA ARG A 500 11.09 38.34 25.11
C ARG A 500 11.09 36.89 25.60
N HIS A 501 10.24 36.03 25.05
CA HIS A 501 10.00 34.70 25.59
C HIS A 501 11.05 33.69 25.09
N LYS A 502 11.98 33.29 25.97
CA LYS A 502 13.09 32.38 25.62
C LYS A 502 12.73 30.89 25.43
N GLN A 503 11.46 30.51 25.59
CA GLN A 503 11.05 29.09 25.69
C GLN A 503 10.59 28.49 24.35
N SER A 504 10.22 29.30 23.36
CA SER A 504 9.91 28.82 22.01
C SER A 504 10.43 29.78 20.96
N GLU A 505 11.46 29.33 20.25
CA GLU A 505 12.07 30.08 19.17
C GLU A 505 11.09 30.31 18.00
N GLU A 506 10.13 29.40 17.79
CA GLU A 506 9.08 29.58 16.80
C GLU A 506 8.13 30.73 17.17
N VAL A 507 7.83 30.91 18.46
CA VAL A 507 7.04 32.07 18.93
C VAL A 507 7.77 33.35 18.66
N VAL A 508 9.06 33.41 19.02
CA VAL A 508 9.91 34.57 18.77
C VAL A 508 9.98 34.88 17.27
N ARG A 509 10.16 33.86 16.43
CA ARG A 509 10.14 33.98 14.97
C ARG A 509 8.86 34.63 14.47
N TRP A 510 7.70 34.07 14.83
CA TRP A 510 6.43 34.56 14.32
C TRP A 510 6.05 35.92 14.89
N ALA A 511 6.42 36.20 16.14
CA ALA A 511 6.26 37.53 16.72
C ALA A 511 7.14 38.57 16.03
N ALA A 512 8.39 38.24 15.69
CA ALA A 512 9.29 39.09 14.92
C ALA A 512 8.77 39.35 13.50
N VAL A 513 8.27 38.31 12.81
CA VAL A 513 7.57 38.47 11.51
C VAL A 513 6.39 39.43 11.66
N SER A 514 5.59 39.28 12.70
CA SER A 514 4.45 40.16 12.99
C SER A 514 4.87 41.61 13.23
N LEU A 515 5.89 41.85 14.05
CA LEU A 515 6.44 43.19 14.33
C LEU A 515 7.05 43.83 13.08
N CYS A 516 7.73 43.04 12.25
CA CYS A 516 8.18 43.45 10.93
C CYS A 516 6.98 43.94 10.11
N ARG A 517 5.93 43.12 9.96
CA ARG A 517 4.74 43.48 9.18
C ARG A 517 4.02 44.73 9.71
N MET A 518 3.94 44.90 11.03
CA MET A 518 3.40 46.11 11.67
C MET A 518 4.17 47.37 11.26
N GLY A 519 5.51 47.29 11.21
CA GLY A 519 6.39 48.34 10.71
C GLY A 519 6.41 49.63 11.55
N PRO A 520 7.22 50.62 11.12
CA PRO A 520 7.26 51.93 11.76
C PRO A 520 6.01 52.78 11.43
N PRO A 521 5.61 53.72 12.30
CA PRO A 521 6.21 54.00 13.62
C PRO A 521 5.71 53.06 14.72
N LEU A 522 4.72 52.21 14.45
CA LEU A 522 3.96 51.48 15.46
C LEU A 522 4.82 50.47 16.25
N ALA A 523 5.74 49.76 15.58
CA ALA A 523 6.55 48.71 16.20
C ALA A 523 7.95 49.16 16.69
N VAL A 524 8.31 50.45 16.57
CA VAL A 524 9.65 50.96 16.95
C VAL A 524 9.97 50.69 18.43
N ALA A 525 8.97 50.72 19.31
CA ALA A 525 9.14 50.43 20.73
C ALA A 525 9.59 48.99 21.04
N ALA A 526 9.53 48.07 20.05
CA ALA A 526 9.95 46.68 20.19
C ALA A 526 11.44 46.45 19.85
N ILE A 527 12.18 47.45 19.34
CA ILE A 527 13.59 47.29 18.94
C ILE A 527 14.46 46.70 20.06
N PRO A 528 14.44 47.20 21.31
CA PRO A 528 15.28 46.64 22.37
C PRO A 528 14.98 45.17 22.68
N ASP A 529 13.70 44.77 22.52
CA ASP A 529 13.26 43.40 22.76
C ASP A 529 13.76 42.46 21.63
N LEU A 530 13.74 42.96 20.38
CA LEU A 530 14.27 42.25 19.22
C LEU A 530 15.81 42.11 19.26
N GLU A 531 16.53 43.16 19.68
CA GLU A 531 17.99 43.08 19.88
C GLU A 531 18.35 42.00 20.90
N GLN A 532 17.65 41.97 22.04
CA GLN A 532 17.86 40.95 23.07
C GLN A 532 17.50 39.54 22.56
N ALA A 533 16.38 39.40 21.83
CA ALA A 533 15.99 38.13 21.24
C ALA A 533 17.01 37.62 20.22
N PHE A 534 17.62 38.51 19.43
CA PHE A 534 18.71 38.16 18.50
C PHE A 534 19.93 37.60 19.24
N VAL A 535 20.31 38.23 20.36
CA VAL A 535 21.40 37.75 21.22
C VAL A 535 21.07 36.39 21.85
N ASP A 536 19.83 36.19 22.29
CA ASP A 536 19.40 34.93 22.90
C ASP A 536 19.33 33.78 21.89
N LEU A 537 18.77 34.01 20.70
CA LEU A 537 18.67 33.02 19.61
C LEU A 537 20.02 32.65 18.98
N ARG A 538 21.05 33.46 19.20
CA ARG A 538 22.42 33.11 18.81
C ARG A 538 22.88 31.80 19.44
N GLU A 539 22.52 31.57 20.71
CA GLU A 539 23.01 30.41 21.46
C GLU A 539 22.46 29.09 20.92
N SER A 540 21.34 29.13 20.17
CA SER A 540 20.73 27.92 19.61
C SER A 540 21.16 27.57 18.19
N GLY A 541 21.79 28.51 17.49
CA GLY A 541 22.38 28.30 16.16
C GLY A 541 21.40 28.08 15.01
N LYS A 542 20.10 28.36 15.19
CA LYS A 542 19.10 28.24 14.12
C LYS A 542 19.00 29.52 13.29
N SER A 543 19.19 29.40 11.97
CA SER A 543 19.33 30.56 11.06
C SER A 543 18.01 31.29 10.80
N ASP A 544 16.91 30.56 10.63
CA ASP A 544 15.61 31.11 10.22
C ASP A 544 15.00 32.10 11.22
N GLN A 545 15.13 31.83 12.52
CA GLN A 545 14.56 32.67 13.57
C GLN A 545 15.35 33.97 13.72
N ASN A 546 16.69 33.88 13.66
CA ASN A 546 17.56 35.04 13.64
C ASN A 546 17.34 35.90 12.38
N GLU A 547 17.07 35.30 11.22
CA GLU A 547 16.71 36.02 10.00
C GLU A 547 15.41 36.82 10.17
N ALA A 548 14.38 36.25 10.80
CA ALA A 548 13.12 36.94 11.05
C ALA A 548 13.30 38.16 11.98
N VAL A 549 14.10 38.01 13.04
CA VAL A 549 14.43 39.12 13.96
C VAL A 549 15.26 40.19 13.26
N ALA A 550 16.26 39.79 12.46
CA ALA A 550 17.09 40.69 11.66
C ALA A 550 16.25 41.52 10.67
N LYS A 551 15.33 40.86 9.93
CA LYS A 551 14.39 41.53 9.03
C LYS A 551 13.51 42.54 9.75
N ALA A 552 13.02 42.20 10.94
CA ALA A 552 12.25 43.12 11.77
C ALA A 552 13.08 44.36 12.18
N LEU A 553 14.30 44.16 12.70
CA LEU A 553 15.21 45.25 13.09
C LEU A 553 15.52 46.19 11.91
N ILE A 554 15.87 45.65 10.74
CA ILE A 554 16.16 46.45 9.53
C ILE A 554 14.95 47.29 9.14
N ARG A 555 13.76 46.66 9.07
CA ARG A 555 12.54 47.37 8.66
C ARG A 555 12.15 48.47 9.64
N LEU A 556 12.41 48.28 10.93
CA LEU A 556 12.16 49.28 11.97
C LEU A 556 13.24 50.37 12.04
N GLY A 557 14.25 50.32 11.15
CA GLY A 557 15.28 51.35 11.01
C GLY A 557 16.56 51.10 11.81
N ASP A 558 16.71 49.93 12.46
CA ASP A 558 17.87 49.61 13.30
C ASP A 558 18.89 48.69 12.59
N LYS A 559 19.20 49.03 11.34
CA LYS A 559 20.17 48.28 10.52
C LYS A 559 21.60 48.33 11.10
N GLU A 560 22.00 49.46 11.68
CA GLU A 560 23.32 49.62 12.29
C GLU A 560 23.42 48.93 13.66
N GLY A 561 22.34 48.88 14.44
CA GLY A 561 22.27 48.04 15.64
C GLY A 561 22.47 46.57 15.29
N LEU A 562 21.73 46.06 14.31
CA LEU A 562 21.89 44.70 13.81
C LEU A 562 23.32 44.43 13.30
N ARG A 563 23.92 45.35 12.52
CA ARG A 563 25.31 45.17 12.02
C ARG A 563 26.28 44.96 13.18
N ARG A 564 26.18 45.75 14.24
CA ARG A 564 27.02 45.59 15.45
C ARG A 564 26.78 44.24 16.12
N LEU A 565 25.53 43.78 16.24
CA LEU A 565 25.20 42.47 16.81
C LEU A 565 25.75 41.31 15.98
N VAL A 566 25.68 41.39 14.64
CA VAL A 566 26.23 40.39 13.72
C VAL A 566 27.77 40.36 13.79
N GLU A 567 28.42 41.52 13.83
CA GLU A 567 29.89 41.62 13.94
C GLU A 567 30.43 41.06 15.25
N GLN A 568 29.70 41.27 16.36
CA GLN A 568 30.00 40.65 17.65
C GLN A 568 29.80 39.12 17.66
N THR A 569 29.19 38.58 16.59
CA THR A 569 28.75 37.19 16.47
C THR A 569 29.45 36.54 15.27
N ILE A 570 30.77 36.39 15.38
CA ILE A 570 31.74 36.05 14.30
C ILE A 570 31.37 34.81 13.47
N THR A 571 30.62 33.85 14.02
CA THR A 571 30.34 32.55 13.38
C THR A 571 29.23 32.58 12.30
N PHE A 572 28.41 33.64 12.22
CA PHE A 572 27.18 33.64 11.42
C PHE A 572 27.17 34.56 10.19
N LYS A 573 28.25 35.33 9.96
CA LYS A 573 28.28 36.42 8.96
C LYS A 573 27.76 36.03 7.57
N LYS A 574 28.17 34.86 7.06
CA LYS A 574 27.81 34.38 5.70
C LYS A 574 26.31 34.14 5.49
N ASN A 575 25.54 33.90 6.56
CA ASN A 575 24.10 33.64 6.45
C ASN A 575 23.25 34.92 6.45
N PHE A 576 23.84 36.08 6.77
CA PHE A 576 23.14 37.36 6.87
C PHE A 576 23.46 38.34 5.74
N ASP A 577 24.40 38.02 4.85
CA ASP A 577 24.82 38.93 3.78
C ASP A 577 23.61 39.41 2.95
N ASN A 578 22.75 38.49 2.50
CA ASN A 578 21.52 38.82 1.76
C ASN A 578 20.50 39.62 2.59
N THR A 579 20.40 39.35 3.90
CA THR A 579 19.46 40.07 4.78
C THR A 579 19.93 41.49 5.05
N LEU A 580 21.25 41.70 5.20
CA LEU A 580 21.86 43.01 5.43
C LEU A 580 21.86 43.89 4.17
N GLU A 581 21.62 43.33 2.99
CA GLU A 581 21.38 44.11 1.77
C GLU A 581 20.03 44.82 1.77
N LEU A 582 19.05 44.34 2.54
CA LEU A 582 17.73 44.97 2.64
C LEU A 582 17.82 46.41 3.17
N GLU A 583 17.05 47.32 2.56
CA GLU A 583 16.93 48.72 2.99
C GLU A 583 15.83 48.90 4.03
N ALA A 584 15.92 49.94 4.87
CA ALA A 584 14.84 50.27 5.78
C ALA A 584 13.54 50.55 5.00
N GLY A 585 12.41 50.08 5.52
CA GLY A 585 11.11 50.32 4.88
C GLY A 585 10.80 49.47 3.64
N PHE A 586 11.49 48.33 3.45
CA PHE A 586 11.14 47.32 2.43
C PHE A 586 9.65 46.88 2.52
N SER A 587 9.12 46.08 1.59
CA SER A 587 7.68 45.73 1.57
C SER A 587 7.27 44.75 2.69
N ALA A 588 6.08 44.89 3.26
CA ALA A 588 5.59 44.00 4.34
C ALA A 588 5.53 42.52 3.90
N SER A 589 5.44 42.26 2.59
CA SER A 589 5.51 40.91 2.01
C SER A 589 6.89 40.26 2.18
N GLU A 590 7.97 41.03 2.25
CA GLU A 590 9.34 40.51 2.38
C GLU A 590 9.72 40.16 3.82
N CYS A 591 8.84 40.49 4.79
CA CYS A 591 8.96 40.04 6.18
C CYS A 591 8.73 38.52 6.31
N TRP A 592 8.12 37.86 5.32
CA TRP A 592 7.96 36.41 5.35
C TRP A 592 9.32 35.71 5.15
N PRO A 593 9.59 34.64 5.90
CA PRO A 593 10.70 33.75 5.60
C PRO A 593 10.50 33.11 4.21
N VAL A 594 11.59 32.83 3.50
CA VAL A 594 11.55 32.08 2.24
C VAL A 594 11.23 30.62 2.57
N PHE A 595 9.94 30.27 2.63
CA PHE A 595 9.53 28.89 2.91
C PHE A 595 9.48 28.04 1.64
N HIS A 596 10.14 26.88 1.69
CA HIS A 596 10.09 25.85 0.66
C HIS A 596 8.98 24.80 0.88
N PHE A 597 8.25 24.84 1.99
CA PHE A 597 7.28 23.78 2.33
C PHE A 597 5.83 24.21 2.11
N MET A 598 5.10 23.33 1.41
CA MET A 598 3.69 23.47 1.03
C MET A 598 3.36 24.75 0.26
N ARG A 599 3.79 24.82 -1.01
CA ARG A 599 3.00 25.60 -1.98
C ARG A 599 1.72 24.82 -2.24
N CYS A 600 0.56 25.37 -1.86
CA CYS A 600 -0.63 25.06 -2.65
C CYS A 600 -0.22 25.41 -4.09
N GLN A 601 -0.31 24.46 -5.04
CA GLN A 601 0.01 24.69 -6.45
C GLN A 601 -1.10 25.54 -7.10
N ILE A 602 -1.42 26.68 -6.49
CA ILE A 602 -2.37 27.63 -7.01
C ILE A 602 -1.53 28.58 -7.85
N GLU A 603 -1.62 28.43 -9.16
CA GLU A 603 -1.28 29.53 -10.05
C GLU A 603 -2.21 30.70 -9.67
N PRO A 604 -1.67 31.90 -9.39
CA PRO A 604 -2.52 33.04 -9.07
C PRO A 604 -3.51 33.26 -10.22
N PRO A 605 -4.79 33.53 -9.93
CA PRO A 605 -5.73 33.90 -10.99
C PRO A 605 -5.25 35.19 -11.65
N ASP A 606 -5.17 35.18 -12.99
CA ASP A 606 -4.84 36.34 -13.84
C ASP A 606 -5.82 37.51 -13.64
#